data_AF-A0A2V8YTR3-F1
#
_entry.id   AF-A0A2V8YTR3-F1
#
_cell.length_a   1.000
_cell.length_b   1.000
_cell.length_c   1.000
_cell.angle_alpha   90.00
_cell.angle_beta   90.00
_cell.angle_gamma   90.00
#
_symmetry.space_group_name_H-M   'P 1'
#
loop_
_entity.id
_entity.type
_entity.pdbx_description
1 polymer ?
#
loop_
_entity_poly.entity_id
_entity_poly.type
_entity_poly.pdbx_seq_one_letter_code
_entity_poly.pdbx_strand_id
1 'polypeptide(L)'
;MVLSSTRIANVLSGRAALQGIRWLLLSAPARKVLKDQLRALLPAGTAVEPSLKEVRFKPGCKITAHYVALVTNRKSPQGQQIRPVAVTWGAKAYAKHQEEIVGLEKIQAEAATRGVAAPFLGLMADVPEWSMHIQVSPLDARFAQLARLWDPRYVRAMLADVYASADPVPARRPIRNYTITCIRYRINSRHVLRYDPVGPAKGEVVFAKPYLGESGAQAFRVARDVAEWLTERGDGVNCPRPLAYVAQDAVILYPQIFGTPLSEHLRCRSDGLARWLERIGEALQTLHCLPRAVAGPLEVRNFATEVQAIERASSHIPTLLPQMGAAVDALLDRARELHERLPQEPPTFTHRDFKSVHVWLAPDRLTVIDFDRARFADPASDVGAFLANLQWRYAACQLPGVVQAQERFLSGYARGAPKERLLRARLYEAIELVKCAVRRVQLFEDGCVPRMTGMLRRAEAVINDLRVTVGVPVRHQSLESG
;
A
#
# COMPACT_ATOMS: atom_id res chain seq x y z
N MET A 1 -23.72 -18.65 -23.37
CA MET A 1 -23.27 -17.25 -23.59
C MET A 1 -24.09 -16.23 -22.78
N VAL A 2 -25.43 -16.25 -22.81
CA VAL A 2 -26.26 -15.31 -22.01
C VAL A 2 -26.03 -15.48 -20.49
N LEU A 3 -25.88 -16.72 -20.01
CA LEU A 3 -25.71 -17.06 -18.59
C LEU A 3 -24.45 -16.47 -17.93
N SER A 4 -23.37 -16.22 -18.67
CA SER A 4 -22.14 -15.62 -18.10
C SER A 4 -22.31 -14.12 -17.87
N SER A 5 -22.95 -13.40 -18.80
CA SER A 5 -23.16 -11.95 -18.69
C SER A 5 -24.06 -11.58 -17.50
N THR A 6 -25.21 -12.25 -17.33
CA THR A 6 -26.12 -12.05 -16.20
C THR A 6 -25.45 -12.39 -14.87
N ARG A 7 -24.65 -13.46 -14.84
CA ARG A 7 -23.91 -13.86 -13.64
C ARG A 7 -22.87 -12.81 -13.26
N ILE A 8 -22.10 -12.30 -14.22
CA ILE A 8 -21.11 -11.24 -13.97
C ILE A 8 -21.78 -9.95 -13.49
N ALA A 9 -22.91 -9.55 -14.08
CA ALA A 9 -23.69 -8.42 -13.59
C ALA A 9 -24.17 -8.59 -12.14
N ASN A 10 -24.57 -9.81 -11.75
CA ASN A 10 -24.92 -10.13 -10.37
C ASN A 10 -23.71 -10.10 -9.41
N VAL A 11 -22.52 -10.50 -9.88
CA VAL A 11 -21.27 -10.35 -9.09
C VAL A 11 -20.92 -8.87 -8.92
N LEU A 12 -20.96 -8.09 -10.00
CA LEU A 12 -20.59 -6.67 -10.00
C LEU A 12 -21.54 -5.81 -9.16
N SER A 13 -22.84 -6.14 -9.14
CA SER A 13 -23.81 -5.47 -8.26
C SER A 13 -23.66 -5.88 -6.78
N GLY A 14 -22.95 -6.97 -6.49
CA GLY A 14 -22.82 -7.54 -5.15
C GLY A 14 -23.97 -8.48 -4.75
N ARG A 15 -25.00 -8.66 -5.59
CA ARG A 15 -26.12 -9.58 -5.34
C ARG A 15 -25.68 -11.04 -5.19
N ALA A 16 -24.60 -11.44 -5.84
CA ALA A 16 -24.02 -12.78 -5.69
C ALA A 16 -23.15 -12.94 -4.43
N ALA A 17 -23.12 -11.92 -3.56
CA ALA A 17 -22.33 -11.86 -2.33
C ALA A 17 -20.85 -12.26 -2.55
N LEU A 18 -20.20 -12.71 -1.48
CA LEU A 18 -18.79 -13.13 -1.52
C LEU A 18 -18.54 -14.33 -2.45
N GLN A 19 -19.51 -15.26 -2.54
CA GLN A 19 -19.40 -16.45 -3.39
C GLN A 19 -19.28 -16.07 -4.88
N GLY A 20 -20.01 -15.03 -5.30
CA GLY A 20 -19.90 -14.48 -6.64
C GLY A 20 -18.50 -13.93 -6.96
N ILE A 21 -17.90 -13.20 -6.03
CA ILE A 21 -16.53 -12.68 -6.17
C ILE A 21 -15.53 -13.84 -6.29
N ARG A 22 -15.64 -14.85 -5.43
CA ARG A 22 -14.77 -16.04 -5.50
C ARG A 22 -14.95 -16.82 -6.80
N TRP A 23 -16.18 -16.96 -7.28
CA TRP A 23 -16.44 -17.59 -8.57
C TRP A 23 -15.76 -16.83 -9.71
N LEU A 24 -15.90 -15.50 -9.77
CA LEU A 24 -15.31 -14.68 -10.83
C LEU A 24 -13.77 -14.75 -10.83
N LEU A 25 -13.14 -14.90 -9.67
CA LEU A 25 -11.69 -14.81 -9.54
C LEU A 25 -10.99 -16.18 -9.53
N LEU A 26 -11.64 -17.22 -9.01
CA LEU A 26 -11.01 -18.50 -8.67
C LEU A 26 -11.62 -19.70 -9.41
N SER A 27 -12.80 -19.56 -10.04
CA SER A 27 -13.41 -20.68 -10.76
C SER A 27 -12.53 -21.13 -11.94
N ALA A 28 -12.56 -22.43 -12.26
CA ALA A 28 -11.80 -22.97 -13.38
C ALA A 28 -12.11 -22.29 -14.73
N PRO A 29 -13.38 -21.99 -15.08
CA PRO A 29 -13.68 -21.26 -16.31
C PRO A 29 -13.08 -19.86 -16.35
N ALA A 30 -13.20 -19.07 -15.27
CA ALA A 30 -12.67 -17.71 -15.24
C ALA A 30 -11.14 -17.69 -15.32
N ARG A 31 -10.47 -18.59 -14.58
CA ARG A 31 -9.01 -18.75 -14.65
C ARG A 31 -8.54 -19.22 -16.02
N LYS A 32 -9.28 -20.13 -16.67
CA LYS A 32 -8.99 -20.58 -18.02
C LYS A 32 -9.05 -19.42 -19.02
N VAL A 33 -10.12 -18.62 -19.00
CA VAL A 33 -10.27 -17.46 -19.89
C VAL A 33 -9.14 -16.47 -19.69
N LEU A 34 -8.81 -16.08 -18.45
CA LEU A 34 -7.68 -15.18 -18.18
C LEU A 34 -6.35 -15.74 -18.71
N LYS A 35 -6.08 -17.03 -18.45
CA LYS A 35 -4.83 -17.69 -18.86
C LYS A 35 -4.72 -17.80 -20.39
N ASP A 36 -5.81 -18.11 -21.07
CA ASP A 36 -5.85 -18.22 -22.53
C ASP A 36 -5.63 -16.86 -23.19
N GLN A 37 -6.22 -15.80 -22.64
CA GLN A 37 -6.03 -14.42 -23.13
C GLN A 37 -4.60 -13.92 -22.89
N LEU A 38 -4.03 -14.16 -21.71
CA LEU A 38 -2.62 -13.85 -21.46
C LEU A 38 -1.68 -14.64 -22.38
N ARG A 39 -2.03 -15.90 -22.72
CA ARG A 39 -1.25 -16.71 -23.66
C ARG A 39 -1.34 -16.16 -25.09
N ALA A 40 -2.49 -15.65 -25.51
CA ALA A 40 -2.68 -15.04 -26.82
C ALA A 40 -1.82 -13.77 -27.01
N LEU A 41 -1.51 -13.07 -25.92
CA LEU A 41 -0.60 -11.92 -25.92
C LEU A 41 0.90 -12.30 -25.94
N LEU A 42 1.24 -13.59 -25.96
CA LEU A 42 2.61 -14.09 -25.91
C LEU A 42 2.97 -14.86 -27.20
N PRO A 43 4.27 -14.97 -27.53
CA PRO A 43 4.73 -15.81 -28.62
C PRO A 43 4.35 -17.28 -28.42
N ALA A 44 4.11 -17.98 -29.54
CA ALA A 44 3.79 -19.40 -29.52
C ALA A 44 4.85 -20.22 -28.76
N GLY A 45 4.39 -21.16 -27.93
CA GLY A 45 5.26 -22.00 -27.09
C GLY A 45 5.66 -21.36 -25.75
N THR A 46 5.21 -20.14 -25.44
CA THR A 46 5.42 -19.51 -24.13
C THR A 46 4.31 -19.93 -23.15
N ALA A 47 4.70 -20.33 -21.94
CA ALA A 47 3.77 -20.62 -20.86
C ALA A 47 3.58 -19.38 -19.96
N VAL A 48 2.37 -19.22 -19.42
CA VAL A 48 2.03 -18.15 -18.47
C VAL A 48 1.20 -18.72 -17.32
N GLU A 49 1.57 -18.35 -16.09
CA GLU A 49 0.86 -18.74 -14.87
C GLU A 49 0.55 -17.49 -14.01
N PRO A 50 -0.71 -17.00 -14.02
CA PRO A 50 -1.10 -15.84 -13.23
C PRO A 50 -1.45 -16.23 -11.77
N SER A 51 -0.80 -15.56 -10.82
CA SER A 51 -1.07 -15.71 -9.38
C SER A 51 -1.76 -14.45 -8.84
N LEU A 52 -2.99 -14.60 -8.35
CA LEU A 52 -3.78 -13.52 -7.78
C LEU A 52 -3.14 -13.01 -6.47
N LYS A 53 -2.96 -11.69 -6.34
CA LYS A 53 -2.34 -11.05 -5.18
C LYS A 53 -3.27 -10.13 -4.41
N GLU A 54 -4.12 -9.39 -5.10
CA GLU A 54 -4.97 -8.37 -4.47
C GLU A 54 -6.24 -8.13 -5.27
N VAL A 55 -7.35 -7.87 -4.59
CA VAL A 55 -8.64 -7.51 -5.18
C VAL A 55 -9.22 -6.28 -4.51
N ARG A 56 -9.81 -5.42 -5.34
CA ARG A 56 -10.62 -4.27 -4.95
C ARG A 56 -11.98 -4.38 -5.58
N PHE A 57 -13.02 -4.20 -4.77
CA PHE A 57 -14.40 -4.24 -5.22
C PHE A 57 -15.07 -2.90 -4.97
N LYS A 58 -15.73 -2.36 -6.00
CA LYS A 58 -16.63 -1.21 -5.90
C LYS A 58 -18.00 -1.65 -6.44
N PRO A 59 -18.99 -1.93 -5.57
CA PRO A 59 -20.30 -2.40 -5.98
C PRO A 59 -20.95 -1.52 -7.05
N GLY A 60 -21.60 -2.17 -8.02
CA GLY A 60 -22.25 -1.51 -9.16
C GLY A 60 -21.30 -0.80 -10.13
N CYS A 61 -19.98 -0.86 -9.90
CA CYS A 61 -18.99 -0.18 -10.72
C CYS A 61 -17.99 -1.16 -11.33
N LYS A 62 -17.12 -1.77 -10.50
CA LYS A 62 -16.04 -2.63 -10.97
C LYS A 62 -15.44 -3.54 -9.91
N ILE A 63 -14.81 -4.61 -10.37
CA ILE A 63 -13.80 -5.38 -9.62
C ILE A 63 -12.46 -5.16 -10.31
N THR A 64 -11.41 -4.86 -9.56
CA THR A 64 -10.03 -4.83 -10.08
C THR A 64 -9.19 -5.82 -9.29
N ALA A 65 -8.62 -6.79 -9.99
CA ALA A 65 -7.69 -7.78 -9.45
C ALA A 65 -6.28 -7.53 -9.97
N HIS A 66 -5.28 -7.70 -9.10
CA HIS A 66 -3.87 -7.62 -9.45
C HIS A 66 -3.26 -9.01 -9.33
N TYR A 67 -2.61 -9.43 -10.40
CA TYR A 67 -1.91 -10.70 -10.55
C TYR A 67 -0.42 -10.47 -10.74
N VAL A 68 0.35 -11.49 -10.42
CA VAL A 68 1.72 -11.65 -10.87
C VAL A 68 1.74 -12.83 -11.84
N ALA A 69 2.08 -12.59 -13.10
CA ALA A 69 2.21 -13.63 -14.11
C ALA A 69 3.67 -14.11 -14.19
N LEU A 70 3.88 -15.40 -13.95
CA LEU A 70 5.15 -16.06 -14.27
C LEU A 70 5.11 -16.48 -15.74
N VAL A 71 6.01 -15.93 -16.54
CA VAL A 71 6.12 -16.20 -17.97
C VAL A 71 7.37 -17.04 -18.21
N THR A 72 7.21 -18.20 -18.85
CA THR A 72 8.30 -19.15 -19.08
C THR A 72 8.39 -19.48 -20.57
N ASN A 73 9.54 -19.19 -21.18
CA ASN A 73 9.83 -19.65 -22.53
C ASN A 73 10.22 -21.14 -22.48
N ARG A 74 9.44 -22.01 -23.13
CA ARG A 74 9.73 -23.46 -23.14
C ARG A 74 11.05 -23.82 -23.82
N LYS A 75 11.54 -22.98 -24.75
CA LYS A 75 12.83 -23.17 -25.43
C LYS A 75 14.02 -22.68 -24.60
N SER A 76 13.79 -21.89 -23.56
CA SER A 76 14.82 -21.45 -22.61
C SER A 76 14.21 -21.31 -21.22
N PRO A 77 14.11 -22.41 -20.45
CA PRO A 77 13.50 -22.41 -19.11
C PRO A 77 14.21 -21.49 -18.11
N GLN A 78 15.48 -21.14 -18.37
CA GLN A 78 16.24 -20.16 -17.59
C GLN A 78 15.75 -18.72 -17.81
N GLY A 79 14.95 -18.46 -18.85
CA GLY A 79 14.35 -17.16 -19.18
C GLY A 79 13.01 -16.88 -18.50
N GLN A 80 12.81 -17.33 -17.27
CA GLN A 80 11.58 -17.00 -16.51
C GLN A 80 11.51 -15.50 -16.25
N GLN A 81 10.34 -14.92 -16.50
CA GLN A 81 10.07 -13.51 -16.24
C GLN A 81 8.83 -13.33 -15.40
N ILE A 82 8.89 -12.36 -14.49
CA ILE A 82 7.76 -11.96 -13.67
C ILE A 82 7.15 -10.69 -14.27
N ARG A 83 5.87 -10.75 -14.62
CA ARG A 83 5.13 -9.62 -15.20
C ARG A 83 3.85 -9.34 -14.40
N PRO A 84 3.77 -8.19 -13.71
CA PRO A 84 2.52 -7.75 -13.09
C PRO A 84 1.39 -7.56 -14.11
N VAL A 85 0.18 -7.97 -13.73
CA VAL A 85 -1.02 -7.87 -14.56
C VAL A 85 -2.15 -7.32 -13.71
N ALA A 86 -2.90 -6.35 -14.24
CA ALA A 86 -4.15 -5.91 -13.66
C ALA A 86 -5.31 -6.36 -14.54
N VAL A 87 -6.37 -6.87 -13.91
CA VAL A 87 -7.59 -7.30 -14.59
C VAL A 87 -8.76 -6.55 -13.98
N THR A 88 -9.56 -5.89 -14.81
CA THR A 88 -10.73 -5.14 -14.35
C THR A 88 -12.00 -5.70 -14.99
N TRP A 89 -13.02 -5.94 -14.18
CA TRP A 89 -14.37 -6.30 -14.63
C TRP A 89 -15.34 -5.16 -14.37
N GLY A 90 -16.18 -4.80 -15.35
CA GLY A 90 -17.35 -3.94 -15.13
C GLY A 90 -17.76 -3.08 -16.31
N ALA A 91 -19.05 -2.99 -16.63
CA ALA A 91 -19.56 -2.24 -17.79
C ALA A 91 -19.23 -0.73 -17.75
N LYS A 92 -19.27 -0.10 -16.57
CA LYS A 92 -18.82 1.31 -16.41
C LYS A 92 -17.31 1.45 -16.55
N ALA A 93 -16.54 0.44 -16.13
CA ALA A 93 -15.11 0.40 -16.37
C ALA A 93 -14.81 0.20 -17.86
N TYR A 94 -15.66 -0.55 -18.58
CA TYR A 94 -15.58 -0.76 -20.02
C TYR A 94 -15.76 0.55 -20.79
N ALA A 95 -16.79 1.34 -20.47
CA ALA A 95 -16.99 2.65 -21.10
C ALA A 95 -15.79 3.60 -20.84
N LYS A 96 -15.32 3.68 -19.59
CA LYS A 96 -14.14 4.48 -19.25
C LYS A 96 -12.86 3.97 -19.93
N HIS A 97 -12.74 2.65 -20.09
CA HIS A 97 -11.61 2.05 -20.79
C HIS A 97 -11.59 2.45 -22.27
N GLN A 98 -12.74 2.53 -22.92
CA GLN A 98 -12.86 3.02 -24.31
C GLN A 98 -12.39 4.48 -24.45
N GLU A 99 -12.62 5.32 -23.44
CA GLU A 99 -12.08 6.69 -23.42
C GLU A 99 -10.55 6.71 -23.24
N GLU A 100 -9.99 5.77 -22.47
CA GLU A 100 -8.56 5.67 -22.17
C GLU A 100 -7.77 4.89 -23.23
N ILE A 101 -8.44 4.17 -24.14
CA ILE A 101 -7.81 3.20 -25.05
C ILE A 101 -6.75 3.84 -25.95
N VAL A 102 -7.03 5.01 -26.50
CA VAL A 102 -6.10 5.76 -27.37
C VAL A 102 -4.82 6.13 -26.60
N GLY A 103 -4.94 6.47 -25.32
CA GLY A 103 -3.78 6.75 -24.47
C GLY A 103 -2.97 5.48 -24.18
N LEU A 104 -3.65 4.37 -23.92
CA LEU A 104 -3.03 3.07 -23.68
C LEU A 104 -2.31 2.53 -24.93
N GLU A 105 -2.89 2.68 -26.11
CA GLU A 105 -2.26 2.30 -27.39
C GLU A 105 -0.95 3.04 -27.63
N LYS A 106 -0.91 4.34 -27.33
CA LYS A 106 0.33 5.15 -27.41
C LYS A 106 1.41 4.63 -26.46
N ILE A 107 1.04 4.34 -25.21
CA ILE A 107 1.97 3.78 -24.21
C ILE A 107 2.45 2.39 -24.64
N GLN A 108 1.58 1.56 -25.19
CA GLN A 108 1.94 0.24 -25.71
C GLN A 108 2.91 0.35 -26.90
N ALA A 109 2.66 1.25 -27.85
CA ALA A 109 3.56 1.50 -28.97
C ALA A 109 4.94 1.98 -28.50
N GLU A 110 4.99 2.88 -27.50
CA GLU A 110 6.24 3.29 -26.87
C GLU A 110 6.94 2.11 -26.19
N ALA A 111 6.21 1.29 -25.42
CA ALA A 111 6.75 0.11 -24.75
C ALA A 111 7.31 -0.93 -25.74
N ALA A 112 6.65 -1.12 -26.89
CA ALA A 112 7.11 -1.99 -27.96
C ALA A 112 8.40 -1.43 -28.59
N THR A 113 8.42 -0.14 -28.93
CA THR A 113 9.59 0.55 -29.51
C THR A 113 10.82 0.48 -28.59
N ARG A 114 10.60 0.57 -27.27
CA ARG A 114 11.66 0.46 -26.26
C ARG A 114 12.05 -0.98 -25.94
N GLY A 115 11.33 -1.97 -26.47
CA GLY A 115 11.55 -3.40 -26.18
C GLY A 115 11.14 -3.83 -24.77
N VAL A 116 10.43 -2.98 -24.02
CA VAL A 116 10.01 -3.26 -22.63
C VAL A 116 8.67 -3.98 -22.55
N ALA A 117 7.95 -4.10 -23.69
CA ALA A 117 6.78 -4.96 -23.81
C ALA A 117 7.14 -6.46 -23.78
N ALA A 118 8.34 -6.82 -24.25
CA ALA A 118 8.76 -8.22 -24.35
C ALA A 118 8.66 -8.96 -23.00
N PRO A 119 8.33 -10.26 -22.98
CA PRO A 119 8.06 -11.12 -24.13
C PRO A 119 6.64 -10.95 -24.69
N PHE A 120 5.80 -10.09 -24.13
CA PHE A 120 4.45 -9.87 -24.64
C PHE A 120 4.49 -9.16 -26.00
N LEU A 121 3.66 -9.64 -26.92
CA LEU A 121 3.41 -9.04 -28.23
C LEU A 121 2.40 -7.89 -28.14
N GLY A 122 1.54 -7.93 -27.11
CA GLY A 122 0.62 -6.87 -26.73
C GLY A 122 0.46 -6.82 -25.22
N LEU A 123 0.19 -5.65 -24.67
CA LEU A 123 0.09 -5.39 -23.23
C LEU A 123 -1.34 -5.23 -22.74
N MET A 124 -2.33 -5.39 -23.61
CA MET A 124 -3.74 -5.33 -23.22
C MET A 124 -4.61 -6.28 -24.05
N ALA A 125 -5.72 -6.70 -23.46
CA ALA A 125 -6.75 -7.48 -24.13
C ALA A 125 -8.12 -7.20 -23.53
N ASP A 126 -9.14 -7.14 -24.40
CA ASP A 126 -10.55 -7.01 -24.02
C ASP A 126 -11.27 -8.33 -24.25
N VAL A 127 -12.12 -8.69 -23.28
CA VAL A 127 -13.00 -9.86 -23.36
C VAL A 127 -14.42 -9.41 -23.03
N PRO A 128 -15.17 -8.89 -24.02
CA PRO A 128 -16.48 -8.29 -23.82
C PRO A 128 -17.48 -9.26 -23.18
N GLU A 129 -17.42 -10.55 -23.51
CA GLU A 129 -18.31 -11.59 -22.96
C GLU A 129 -18.14 -11.77 -21.44
N TRP A 130 -16.99 -11.36 -20.92
CA TRP A 130 -16.67 -11.34 -19.51
C TRP A 130 -16.67 -9.93 -18.90
N SER A 131 -16.97 -8.89 -19.69
CA SER A 131 -16.79 -7.49 -19.30
C SER A 131 -15.41 -7.23 -18.69
N MET A 132 -14.38 -7.88 -19.23
CA MET A 132 -13.06 -8.01 -18.63
C MET A 132 -12.01 -7.30 -19.48
N HIS A 133 -11.17 -6.51 -18.81
CA HIS A 133 -10.03 -5.80 -19.40
C HIS A 133 -8.75 -6.28 -18.74
N ILE A 134 -7.76 -6.65 -19.55
CA ILE A 134 -6.46 -7.09 -19.09
C ILE A 134 -5.45 -6.00 -19.43
N GLN A 135 -4.63 -5.60 -18.47
CA GLN A 135 -3.51 -4.68 -18.65
C GLN A 135 -2.25 -5.31 -18.05
N VAL A 136 -1.20 -5.43 -18.86
CA VAL A 136 0.11 -5.96 -18.49
C VAL A 136 1.06 -4.78 -18.29
N SER A 137 1.83 -4.80 -17.20
CA SER A 137 2.85 -3.78 -16.96
C SER A 137 3.83 -3.68 -18.14
N PRO A 138 4.32 -2.49 -18.53
CA PRO A 138 4.22 -1.21 -17.81
C PRO A 138 2.97 -0.36 -18.10
N LEU A 139 1.89 -0.94 -18.66
CA LEU A 139 0.74 -0.16 -19.13
C LEU A 139 -0.07 0.48 -17.98
N ASP A 140 -0.23 1.81 -17.97
CA ASP A 140 -1.14 2.53 -17.07
C ASP A 140 -1.45 3.93 -17.64
N ALA A 141 -2.71 4.22 -17.97
CA ALA A 141 -3.11 5.49 -18.59
C ALA A 141 -2.79 6.71 -17.72
N ARG A 142 -2.81 6.57 -16.38
CA ARG A 142 -2.48 7.67 -15.47
C ARG A 142 -0.97 7.86 -15.33
N PHE A 143 -0.17 6.84 -15.60
CA PHE A 143 1.28 6.87 -15.46
C PHE A 143 1.94 6.59 -16.83
N ALA A 144 1.69 7.46 -17.80
CA ALA A 144 2.17 7.31 -19.17
C ALA A 144 3.71 7.22 -19.27
N GLN A 145 4.44 7.75 -18.29
CA GLN A 145 5.90 7.67 -18.23
C GLN A 145 6.46 6.26 -17.94
N LEU A 146 5.64 5.29 -17.51
CA LEU A 146 6.14 3.98 -17.10
C LEU A 146 6.92 3.23 -18.18
N ALA A 147 6.55 3.39 -19.46
CA ALA A 147 7.29 2.77 -20.56
C ALA A 147 8.74 3.27 -20.62
N ARG A 148 9.00 4.56 -20.33
CA ARG A 148 10.35 5.14 -20.23
C ARG A 148 11.09 4.64 -19.00
N LEU A 149 10.41 4.64 -17.85
CA LEU A 149 11.00 4.21 -16.58
C LEU A 149 11.32 2.70 -16.53
N TRP A 150 10.83 1.92 -17.49
CA TRP A 150 11.18 0.50 -17.65
C TRP A 150 12.31 0.26 -18.65
N ASP A 151 12.71 1.27 -19.43
CA ASP A 151 13.73 1.15 -20.46
C ASP A 151 15.13 1.32 -19.86
N PRO A 152 15.99 0.29 -19.87
CA PRO A 152 17.34 0.37 -19.32
C PRO A 152 18.19 1.49 -19.92
N ARG A 153 17.97 1.84 -21.20
CA ARG A 153 18.72 2.90 -21.88
C ARG A 153 18.34 4.27 -21.35
N TYR A 154 17.04 4.50 -21.17
CA TYR A 154 16.51 5.73 -20.59
C TYR A 154 16.92 5.88 -19.13
N VAL A 155 16.78 4.82 -18.33
CA VAL A 155 17.18 4.80 -16.91
C VAL A 155 18.66 5.14 -16.75
N ARG A 156 19.54 4.59 -17.60
CA ARG A 156 20.96 4.92 -17.58
C ARG A 156 21.22 6.40 -17.84
N ALA A 157 20.59 6.98 -18.86
CA ALA A 157 20.78 8.39 -19.20
C ALA A 157 20.29 9.30 -18.06
N MET A 158 19.06 9.06 -17.59
CA MET A 158 18.47 9.79 -16.46
C MET A 158 19.35 9.74 -15.20
N LEU A 159 19.89 8.56 -14.84
CA LEU A 159 20.76 8.44 -13.67
C LEU A 159 22.13 9.09 -13.88
N ALA A 160 22.69 9.05 -15.10
CA ALA A 160 23.92 9.76 -15.41
C ALA A 160 23.75 11.29 -15.22
N ASP A 161 22.64 11.85 -15.70
CA ASP A 161 22.33 13.28 -15.54
C ASP A 161 22.16 13.66 -14.07
N VAL A 162 21.46 12.82 -13.29
CA VAL A 162 21.28 13.01 -11.85
C VAL A 162 22.61 13.00 -11.10
N TYR A 163 23.49 12.05 -11.40
CA TYR A 163 24.80 11.98 -10.76
C TYR A 163 25.76 13.08 -11.20
N ALA A 164 25.67 13.55 -12.45
CA ALA A 164 26.46 14.67 -12.94
C ALA A 164 26.05 16.02 -12.30
N SER A 165 24.79 16.13 -11.88
CA SER A 165 24.24 17.33 -11.23
C SER A 165 24.44 17.36 -9.71
N ALA A 166 24.93 16.26 -9.11
CA ALA A 166 25.25 16.19 -7.69
C ALA A 166 26.68 16.70 -7.42
N ASP A 167 26.91 17.30 -6.24
CA ASP A 167 28.24 17.74 -5.78
C ASP A 167 29.32 16.67 -6.01
N PRO A 168 30.59 17.05 -6.27
CA PRO A 168 31.60 16.17 -6.86
C PRO A 168 31.92 14.96 -5.97
N VAL A 169 31.25 13.83 -6.24
CA VAL A 169 31.63 12.50 -5.76
C VAL A 169 32.78 12.00 -6.64
N PRO A 170 33.83 11.37 -6.08
CA PRO A 170 34.96 10.87 -6.86
C PRO A 170 34.49 9.97 -8.02
N ALA A 171 35.18 10.10 -9.16
CA ALA A 171 34.88 9.50 -10.46
C ALA A 171 34.33 8.06 -10.34
N ARG A 172 32.99 7.93 -10.31
CA ARG A 172 32.33 6.63 -10.34
C ARG A 172 32.52 6.06 -11.73
N ARG A 173 32.99 4.81 -11.84
CA ARG A 173 33.02 4.11 -13.14
C ARG A 173 31.60 4.13 -13.74
N PRO A 174 31.45 4.49 -15.02
CA PRO A 174 30.13 4.63 -15.63
C PRO A 174 29.41 3.28 -15.61
N ILE A 175 28.22 3.25 -15.00
CA ILE A 175 27.36 2.08 -14.99
C ILE A 175 26.81 1.89 -16.40
N ARG A 176 27.12 0.75 -17.01
CA ARG A 176 26.80 0.50 -18.43
C ARG A 176 25.32 0.21 -18.66
N ASN A 177 24.66 -0.41 -17.68
CA ASN A 177 23.25 -0.78 -17.79
C ASN A 177 22.61 -1.04 -16.42
N TYR A 178 21.28 -1.13 -16.39
CA TYR A 178 20.50 -1.50 -15.21
C TYR A 178 19.51 -2.63 -15.53
N THR A 179 19.36 -3.56 -14.59
CA THR A 179 18.21 -4.47 -14.55
C THR A 179 17.07 -3.75 -13.84
N ILE A 180 15.88 -3.73 -14.46
CA ILE A 180 14.70 -3.10 -13.89
C ILE A 180 13.77 -4.16 -13.33
N THR A 181 13.49 -4.06 -12.04
CA THR A 181 12.54 -4.91 -11.34
C THR A 181 11.34 -4.09 -10.86
N CYS A 182 10.14 -4.53 -11.18
CA CYS A 182 8.93 -3.91 -10.65
C CYS A 182 8.64 -4.42 -9.24
N ILE A 183 8.77 -3.54 -8.25
CA ILE A 183 8.46 -3.83 -6.83
C ILE A 183 6.96 -3.68 -6.56
N ARG A 184 6.32 -2.68 -7.18
CA ARG A 184 4.89 -2.43 -7.05
C ARG A 184 4.31 -1.99 -8.37
N TYR A 185 3.20 -2.61 -8.75
CA TYR A 185 2.35 -2.20 -9.86
C TYR A 185 0.90 -2.22 -9.40
N ARG A 186 0.31 -1.04 -9.22
CA ARG A 186 -1.12 -0.86 -8.93
C ARG A 186 -1.66 0.20 -9.86
N ILE A 187 -2.42 -0.26 -10.85
CA ILE A 187 -2.96 0.61 -11.89
C ILE A 187 -3.73 1.79 -11.28
N ASN A 188 -3.58 2.96 -11.89
CA ASN A 188 -4.21 4.20 -11.46
C ASN A 188 -3.85 4.68 -10.05
N SER A 189 -2.85 4.06 -9.39
CA SER A 189 -2.57 4.33 -7.98
C SER A 189 -1.10 4.52 -7.68
N ARG A 190 -0.27 3.48 -7.80
CA ARG A 190 1.10 3.53 -7.30
C ARG A 190 2.01 2.51 -7.95
N HIS A 191 3.21 2.95 -8.26
CA HIS A 191 4.27 2.12 -8.82
C HIS A 191 5.58 2.34 -8.07
N VAL A 192 6.40 1.30 -7.99
CA VAL A 192 7.77 1.39 -7.45
C VAL A 192 8.63 0.45 -8.29
N LEU A 193 9.71 0.99 -8.83
CA LEU A 193 10.70 0.26 -9.62
C LEU A 193 12.02 0.22 -8.86
N ARG A 194 12.78 -0.84 -9.09
CA ARG A 194 14.13 -1.03 -8.57
C ARG A 194 15.08 -1.17 -9.76
N TYR A 195 16.16 -0.40 -9.73
CA TYR A 195 17.19 -0.37 -10.75
C TYR A 195 18.47 -0.96 -10.15
N ASP A 196 18.82 -2.17 -10.57
CA ASP A 196 20.03 -2.87 -10.15
C ASP A 196 21.12 -2.69 -11.22
N PRO A 197 22.28 -2.09 -10.89
CA PRO A 197 23.34 -1.87 -11.87
C PRO A 197 23.95 -3.18 -12.36
N VAL A 198 24.26 -3.25 -13.66
CA VAL A 198 24.86 -4.41 -14.33
C VAL A 198 26.31 -4.13 -14.66
N GLY A 199 27.24 -4.98 -14.20
CA GLY A 199 28.66 -4.92 -14.53
C GLY A 199 29.59 -5.19 -13.34
N PRO A 200 30.92 -5.19 -13.57
CA PRO A 200 31.92 -5.51 -12.55
C PRO A 200 32.05 -4.45 -11.44
N ALA A 201 31.62 -3.21 -11.72
CA ALA A 201 31.47 -2.18 -10.69
C ALA A 201 30.10 -2.36 -10.02
N LYS A 202 30.07 -2.70 -8.74
CA LYS A 202 28.84 -2.65 -7.93
C LYS A 202 28.44 -1.19 -7.77
N GLY A 203 27.65 -0.68 -8.71
CA GLY A 203 26.93 0.58 -8.51
C GLY A 203 25.92 0.45 -7.38
N GLU A 204 25.37 1.57 -6.94
CA GLU A 204 24.29 1.56 -5.94
C GLU A 204 22.95 1.21 -6.60
N VAL A 205 22.16 0.39 -5.91
CA VAL A 205 20.77 0.12 -6.29
C VAL A 205 19.94 1.38 -6.08
N VAL A 206 19.11 1.73 -7.07
CA VAL A 206 18.22 2.90 -7.01
C VAL A 206 16.77 2.46 -7.05
N PHE A 207 15.92 3.08 -6.24
CA PHE A 207 14.48 2.90 -6.29
C PHE A 207 13.83 4.11 -6.95
N ALA A 208 12.93 3.87 -7.90
CA ALA A 208 12.19 4.92 -8.58
C ALA A 208 10.71 4.83 -8.24
N LYS A 209 10.15 5.96 -7.81
CA LYS A 209 8.76 6.09 -7.41
C LYS A 209 8.10 7.18 -8.25
N PRO A 210 7.36 6.82 -9.32
CA PRO A 210 6.65 7.79 -10.12
C PRO A 210 5.39 8.30 -9.40
N TYR A 211 5.06 9.56 -9.66
CA TYR A 211 3.92 10.29 -9.10
C TYR A 211 3.04 10.87 -10.20
N LEU A 212 1.91 11.44 -9.79
CA LEU A 212 0.97 12.13 -10.68
C LEU A 212 0.99 13.63 -10.41
N GLY A 213 1.16 14.43 -11.47
CA GLY A 213 1.16 15.89 -11.38
C GLY A 213 2.12 16.43 -10.31
N GLU A 214 1.71 17.47 -9.61
CA GLU A 214 2.53 18.18 -8.62
C GLU A 214 2.76 17.40 -7.31
N SER A 215 2.07 16.27 -7.11
CA SER A 215 2.21 15.47 -5.88
C SER A 215 3.63 14.95 -5.66
N GLY A 216 4.39 14.71 -6.75
CA GLY A 216 5.78 14.28 -6.68
C GLY A 216 6.71 15.35 -6.11
N ALA A 217 6.52 16.61 -6.52
CA ALA A 217 7.35 17.71 -6.02
C ALA A 217 7.13 17.95 -4.52
N GLN A 218 5.88 17.87 -4.05
CA GLN A 218 5.58 17.96 -2.61
C GLN A 218 6.19 16.78 -1.83
N ALA A 219 6.02 15.55 -2.32
CA ALA A 219 6.57 14.35 -1.67
C ALA A 219 8.10 14.39 -1.60
N PHE A 220 8.77 14.89 -2.65
CA PHE A 220 10.23 15.06 -2.66
C PHE A 220 10.70 16.06 -1.60
N ARG A 221 10.06 17.24 -1.52
CA ARG A 221 10.39 18.25 -0.50
C ARG A 221 10.26 17.68 0.91
N VAL A 222 9.10 17.09 1.23
CA VAL A 222 8.84 16.52 2.55
C VAL A 222 9.88 15.45 2.91
N ALA A 223 10.16 14.52 1.99
CA ALA A 223 11.13 13.45 2.26
C ALA A 223 12.55 14.00 2.47
N ARG A 224 12.96 15.01 1.68
CA ARG A 224 14.25 15.69 1.83
C ARG A 224 14.34 16.43 3.16
N ASP A 225 13.37 17.29 3.46
CA ASP A 225 13.40 18.19 4.62
C ASP A 225 13.33 17.38 5.94
N VAL A 226 12.55 16.29 5.97
CA VAL A 226 12.55 15.35 7.10
C VAL A 226 13.89 14.63 7.25
N ALA A 227 14.51 14.21 6.15
CA ALA A 227 15.80 13.52 6.20
C ALA A 227 16.93 14.44 6.69
N GLU A 228 16.96 15.69 6.24
CA GLU A 228 17.91 16.73 6.69
C GLU A 228 17.73 16.99 8.18
N TRP A 229 16.51 17.26 8.63
CA TRP A 229 16.22 17.54 10.03
C TRP A 229 16.54 16.37 10.98
N LEU A 230 16.23 15.13 10.58
CA LEU A 230 16.60 13.95 11.38
C LEU A 230 18.11 13.76 11.47
N THR A 231 18.83 14.06 10.39
CA THR A 231 20.30 13.98 10.35
C THR A 231 20.91 15.01 11.30
N GLU A 232 20.41 16.25 11.29
CA GLU A 232 20.87 17.32 12.19
C GLU A 232 20.60 17.01 13.67
N ARG A 233 19.47 16.37 13.99
CA ARG A 233 19.14 15.99 15.36
C ARG A 233 20.02 14.88 15.94
N GLY A 234 20.39 13.89 15.14
CA GLY A 234 21.28 12.81 15.59
C GLY A 234 20.65 11.79 16.55
N ASP A 235 19.33 11.74 16.72
CA ASP A 235 18.62 10.88 17.68
C ASP A 235 18.55 9.38 17.28
N GLY A 236 19.41 8.92 16.36
CA GLY A 236 19.48 7.52 15.92
C GLY A 236 18.33 7.05 15.00
N VAL A 237 17.48 7.97 14.56
CA VAL A 237 16.35 7.76 13.64
C VAL A 237 16.64 8.43 12.31
N ASN A 238 16.41 7.72 11.21
CA ASN A 238 16.78 8.18 9.88
C ASN A 238 15.61 8.08 8.91
N CYS A 239 15.69 8.85 7.83
CA CYS A 239 14.85 8.74 6.64
C CYS A 239 15.80 8.74 5.43
N PRO A 240 15.52 7.96 4.36
CA PRO A 240 16.33 8.04 3.15
C PRO A 240 16.21 9.41 2.51
N ARG A 241 17.32 10.15 2.43
CA ARG A 241 17.42 11.35 1.61
C ARG A 241 17.20 10.95 0.14
N PRO A 242 16.18 11.50 -0.54
CA PRO A 242 15.97 11.21 -1.96
C PRO A 242 17.17 11.73 -2.79
N LEU A 243 17.56 10.97 -3.82
CA LEU A 243 18.66 11.33 -4.71
C LEU A 243 18.29 12.51 -5.60
N ALA A 244 17.11 12.47 -6.22
CA ALA A 244 16.60 13.52 -7.08
C ALA A 244 15.09 13.39 -7.30
N TYR A 245 14.48 14.49 -7.73
CA TYR A 245 13.18 14.52 -8.38
C TYR A 245 13.35 14.89 -9.85
N VAL A 246 13.01 13.96 -10.75
CA VAL A 246 13.07 14.19 -12.19
C VAL A 246 11.70 14.68 -12.65
N ALA A 247 11.59 16.00 -12.81
CA ALA A 247 10.32 16.69 -13.07
C ALA A 247 9.63 16.21 -14.37
N GLN A 248 10.40 15.94 -15.43
CA GLN A 248 9.88 15.48 -16.73
C GLN A 248 9.00 14.23 -16.60
N ASP A 249 9.35 13.31 -15.70
CA ASP A 249 8.64 12.05 -15.47
C ASP A 249 7.91 12.00 -14.12
N ALA A 250 7.90 13.11 -13.38
CA ALA A 250 7.39 13.21 -12.02
C ALA A 250 7.84 12.02 -11.14
N VAL A 251 9.12 11.67 -11.18
CA VAL A 251 9.67 10.50 -10.48
C VAL A 251 10.67 10.92 -9.41
N ILE A 252 10.53 10.36 -8.22
CA ILE A 252 11.52 10.49 -7.15
C ILE A 252 12.42 9.27 -7.16
N LEU A 253 13.73 9.51 -7.11
CA LEU A 253 14.76 8.49 -7.01
C LEU A 253 15.26 8.41 -5.57
N TYR A 254 15.32 7.21 -5.01
CA TYR A 254 15.79 6.94 -3.66
C TYR A 254 17.01 6.01 -3.69
N PRO A 255 17.98 6.19 -2.79
CA PRO A 255 19.04 5.21 -2.61
C PRO A 255 18.48 3.91 -2.04
N GLN A 256 19.25 2.83 -2.17
CA GLN A 256 19.01 1.64 -1.38
C GLN A 256 19.16 1.95 0.12
N ILE A 257 18.23 1.41 0.91
CA ILE A 257 18.37 1.34 2.36
C ILE A 257 18.84 -0.05 2.79
N PHE A 258 19.58 -0.11 3.89
CA PHE A 258 20.08 -1.35 4.48
C PHE A 258 19.25 -1.78 5.69
N GLY A 259 19.38 -3.06 6.04
CA GLY A 259 18.68 -3.67 7.15
C GLY A 259 17.48 -4.50 6.71
N THR A 260 16.64 -4.85 7.67
CA THR A 260 15.48 -5.72 7.48
C THR A 260 14.23 -5.00 8.00
N PRO A 261 13.07 -5.08 7.31
CA PRO A 261 11.86 -4.41 7.78
C PRO A 261 11.38 -5.04 9.09
N LEU A 262 10.89 -4.23 10.03
CA LEU A 262 10.34 -4.68 11.32
C LEU A 262 9.31 -5.81 11.14
N SER A 263 8.52 -5.77 10.07
CA SER A 263 7.52 -6.81 9.79
C SER A 263 8.10 -8.23 9.63
N GLU A 264 9.38 -8.35 9.27
CA GLU A 264 10.10 -9.61 9.19
C GLU A 264 10.69 -10.00 10.55
N HIS A 265 11.26 -9.05 11.29
CA HIS A 265 11.67 -9.26 12.69
C HIS A 265 10.51 -9.75 13.58
N LEU A 266 9.31 -9.19 13.41
CA LEU A 266 8.09 -9.64 14.08
C LEU A 266 7.76 -11.10 13.74
N ARG A 267 7.96 -11.50 12.48
CA ARG A 267 7.64 -12.86 12.02
C ARG A 267 8.64 -13.89 12.57
N CYS A 268 9.93 -13.55 12.57
CA CYS A 268 11.02 -14.46 12.94
C CYS A 268 11.36 -14.43 14.43
N ARG A 269 10.73 -13.56 15.24
CA ARG A 269 11.00 -13.36 16.67
C ARG A 269 12.49 -13.16 16.98
N SER A 270 13.11 -12.22 16.28
CA SER A 270 14.52 -11.90 16.51
C SER A 270 14.80 -11.42 17.93
N ASP A 271 15.98 -11.73 18.46
CA ASP A 271 16.47 -11.20 19.74
C ASP A 271 16.45 -9.66 19.76
N GLY A 272 16.21 -9.09 20.93
CA GLY A 272 16.19 -7.63 21.12
C GLY A 272 14.97 -6.91 20.54
N LEU A 273 13.95 -7.62 20.04
CA LEU A 273 12.73 -7.01 19.49
C LEU A 273 12.04 -6.03 20.47
N ALA A 274 12.03 -6.34 21.76
CA ALA A 274 11.48 -5.45 22.79
C ALA A 274 12.17 -4.08 22.81
N ARG A 275 13.51 -4.07 22.75
CA ARG A 275 14.32 -2.83 22.69
C ARG A 275 14.07 -2.08 21.39
N TRP A 276 13.92 -2.79 20.27
CA TRP A 276 13.57 -2.15 19.00
C TRP A 276 12.20 -1.50 19.05
N LEU A 277 11.18 -2.16 19.60
CA LEU A 277 9.84 -1.57 19.74
C LEU A 277 9.87 -0.30 20.58
N GLU A 278 10.63 -0.29 21.66
CA GLU A 278 10.86 0.91 22.48
C GLU A 278 11.52 2.04 21.68
N ARG A 279 12.62 1.76 20.97
CA ARG A 279 13.27 2.73 20.06
C ARG A 279 12.35 3.24 18.97
N ILE A 280 11.43 2.42 18.47
CA ILE A 280 10.43 2.82 17.48
C ILE A 280 9.42 3.80 18.08
N GLY A 281 9.04 3.61 19.34
CA GLY A 281 8.22 4.56 20.08
C GLY A 281 8.91 5.92 20.23
N GLU A 282 10.18 5.92 20.63
CA GLU A 282 11.01 7.13 20.71
C GLU A 282 11.15 7.82 19.35
N ALA A 283 11.33 7.02 18.30
CA ALA A 283 11.46 7.53 16.94
C ALA A 283 10.20 8.24 16.44
N LEU A 284 9.03 7.66 16.70
CA LEU A 284 7.77 8.29 16.32
C LEU A 284 7.51 9.57 17.15
N GLN A 285 7.85 9.56 18.44
CA GLN A 285 7.78 10.75 19.28
C GLN A 285 8.67 11.87 18.71
N THR A 286 9.89 11.53 18.31
CA THR A 286 10.82 12.47 17.67
C THR A 286 10.20 13.05 16.40
N LEU A 287 9.67 12.22 15.50
CA LEU A 287 9.01 12.69 14.28
C LEU A 287 7.86 13.68 14.55
N HIS A 288 7.08 13.47 15.61
CA HIS A 288 5.99 14.38 15.99
C HIS A 288 6.48 15.75 16.49
N CYS A 289 7.77 15.88 16.81
CA CYS A 289 8.42 17.16 17.16
C CYS A 289 8.96 17.92 15.94
N LEU A 290 8.79 17.41 14.71
CA LEU A 290 9.22 18.12 13.50
C LEU A 290 8.52 19.49 13.42
N PRO A 291 9.29 20.60 13.37
CA PRO A 291 8.70 21.93 13.30
C PRO A 291 7.89 22.13 12.03
N ARG A 292 6.75 22.83 12.13
CA ARG A 292 5.89 23.17 10.99
C ARG A 292 6.63 23.93 9.88
N ALA A 293 7.61 24.76 10.26
CA ALA A 293 8.45 25.49 9.31
C ALA A 293 9.32 24.55 8.45
N VAL A 294 9.80 23.44 9.03
CA VAL A 294 10.60 22.43 8.32
C VAL A 294 9.71 21.55 7.44
N ALA A 295 8.55 21.12 7.96
CA ALA A 295 7.61 20.30 7.21
C ALA A 295 7.01 21.00 5.97
N GLY A 296 7.00 22.34 5.99
CA GLY A 296 6.41 23.16 4.94
C GLY A 296 4.87 23.02 4.86
N PRO A 297 4.27 23.39 3.71
CA PRO A 297 2.82 23.35 3.53
C PRO A 297 2.32 21.90 3.42
N LEU A 298 1.55 21.47 4.42
CA LEU A 298 0.82 20.21 4.44
C LEU A 298 -0.64 20.46 4.83
N GLU A 299 -1.54 19.66 4.28
CA GLU A 299 -2.96 19.70 4.70
C GLU A 299 -3.09 19.29 6.17
N VAL A 300 -4.05 19.89 6.85
CA VAL A 300 -4.47 19.46 8.19
C VAL A 300 -5.56 18.39 8.04
N ARG A 301 -5.39 17.26 8.72
CA ARG A 301 -6.37 16.17 8.80
C ARG A 301 -6.93 16.08 10.21
N ASN A 302 -8.22 15.85 10.29
CA ASN A 302 -8.94 15.70 11.55
C ASN A 302 -9.62 14.32 11.63
N PHE A 303 -10.08 13.95 12.82
CA PHE A 303 -10.72 12.66 13.07
C PHE A 303 -11.91 12.38 12.14
N ALA A 304 -12.77 13.38 11.88
CA ALA A 304 -13.91 13.21 10.99
C ALA A 304 -13.49 12.80 9.57
N THR A 305 -12.44 13.43 9.02
CA THR A 305 -11.90 13.05 7.70
C THR A 305 -11.30 11.65 7.67
N GLU A 306 -10.78 11.16 8.81
CA GLU A 306 -10.28 9.79 8.94
C GLU A 306 -11.39 8.76 8.93
N VAL A 307 -12.44 8.99 9.72
CA VAL A 307 -13.62 8.13 9.73
C VAL A 307 -14.27 8.09 8.35
N GLN A 308 -14.45 9.23 7.69
CA GLN A 308 -14.97 9.29 6.31
C GLN A 308 -14.10 8.50 5.31
N ALA A 309 -12.78 8.52 5.48
CA ALA A 309 -11.88 7.75 4.62
C ALA A 309 -12.02 6.23 4.83
N ILE A 310 -12.38 5.80 6.05
CA ILE A 310 -12.68 4.41 6.39
C ILE A 310 -14.05 4.01 5.81
N GLU A 311 -15.09 4.84 5.97
CA GLU A 311 -16.43 4.59 5.40
C GLU A 311 -16.38 4.45 3.88
N ARG A 312 -15.68 5.36 3.19
CA ARG A 312 -15.45 5.25 1.75
C ARG A 312 -14.68 3.98 1.37
N ALA A 313 -13.83 3.46 2.26
CA ALA A 313 -13.13 2.20 2.05
C ALA A 313 -14.03 0.97 2.22
N SER A 314 -14.90 1.03 3.22
CA SER A 314 -15.78 -0.06 3.63
C SER A 314 -17.11 -0.05 2.90
N SER A 315 -17.36 0.89 1.98
CA SER A 315 -18.64 1.04 1.28
C SER A 315 -19.14 -0.22 0.54
N HIS A 316 -18.25 -1.18 0.31
CA HIS A 316 -18.56 -2.46 -0.34
C HIS A 316 -18.98 -3.56 0.66
N ILE A 317 -18.71 -3.38 1.94
CA ILE A 317 -18.97 -4.36 3.00
C ILE A 317 -20.46 -4.54 3.26
N PRO A 318 -21.30 -3.49 3.41
CA PRO A 318 -22.74 -3.69 3.65
C PRO A 318 -23.43 -4.51 2.54
N THR A 319 -22.99 -4.36 1.29
CA THR A 319 -23.52 -5.14 0.16
C THR A 319 -23.12 -6.62 0.23
N LEU A 320 -21.90 -6.93 0.65
CA LEU A 320 -21.38 -8.31 0.65
C LEU A 320 -21.67 -9.07 1.95
N LEU A 321 -21.66 -8.35 3.07
CA LEU A 321 -21.72 -8.86 4.44
C LEU A 321 -22.53 -7.87 5.30
N PRO A 322 -23.87 -7.83 5.18
CA PRO A 322 -24.70 -6.78 5.81
C PRO A 322 -24.48 -6.62 7.32
N GLN A 323 -24.43 -7.73 8.07
CA GLN A 323 -24.18 -7.73 9.52
C GLN A 323 -22.81 -7.14 9.88
N MET A 324 -21.79 -7.42 9.06
CA MET A 324 -20.45 -6.83 9.23
C MET A 324 -20.47 -5.33 8.92
N GLY A 325 -21.24 -4.91 7.92
CA GLY A 325 -21.48 -3.49 7.63
C GLY A 325 -22.05 -2.76 8.83
N ALA A 326 -23.13 -3.27 9.40
CA ALA A 326 -23.75 -2.71 10.60
C ALA A 326 -22.78 -2.66 11.80
N ALA A 327 -21.96 -3.70 11.99
CA ALA A 327 -20.94 -3.71 13.05
C ALA A 327 -19.84 -2.66 12.83
N VAL A 328 -19.42 -2.44 11.58
CA VAL A 328 -18.48 -1.37 11.23
C VAL A 328 -19.08 -0.01 11.55
N ASP A 329 -20.31 0.25 11.11
CA ASP A 329 -20.97 1.54 11.31
C ASP A 329 -21.14 1.84 12.81
N ALA A 330 -21.63 0.87 13.59
CA ALA A 330 -21.77 1.01 15.04
C ALA A 330 -20.45 1.30 15.76
N LEU A 331 -19.33 0.68 15.33
CA LEU A 331 -18.01 0.97 15.90
C LEU A 331 -17.53 2.38 15.56
N LEU A 332 -17.77 2.85 14.33
CA LEU A 332 -17.39 4.19 13.91
C LEU A 332 -18.23 5.26 14.63
N ASP A 333 -19.52 5.02 14.85
CA ASP A 333 -20.40 5.91 15.62
C ASP A 333 -19.95 6.01 17.08
N ARG A 334 -19.72 4.88 17.75
CA ARG A 334 -19.15 4.86 19.11
C ARG A 334 -17.81 5.60 19.18
N ALA A 335 -16.98 5.48 18.14
CA ALA A 335 -15.70 6.17 18.08
C ALA A 335 -15.87 7.70 17.95
N ARG A 336 -16.88 8.19 17.21
CA ARG A 336 -17.23 9.62 17.15
C ARG A 336 -17.66 10.15 18.51
N GLU A 337 -18.58 9.44 19.19
CA GLU A 337 -19.05 9.83 20.52
C GLU A 337 -17.91 9.92 21.54
N LEU A 338 -16.96 8.98 21.49
CA LEU A 338 -15.77 9.00 22.34
C LEU A 338 -14.81 10.12 21.99
N HIS A 339 -14.62 10.38 20.69
CA HIS A 339 -13.74 11.46 20.23
C HIS A 339 -14.17 12.82 20.82
N GLU A 340 -15.47 13.12 20.82
CA GLU A 340 -16.03 14.37 21.36
C GLU A 340 -15.78 14.57 22.85
N ARG A 341 -15.60 13.48 23.61
CA ARG A 341 -15.38 13.51 25.07
C ARG A 341 -13.92 13.54 25.46
N LEU A 342 -13.01 13.17 24.55
CA LEU A 342 -11.58 13.16 24.83
C LEU A 342 -10.99 14.57 24.67
N PRO A 343 -10.09 15.00 25.57
CA PRO A 343 -9.36 16.24 25.40
C PRO A 343 -8.65 16.26 24.06
N GLN A 344 -8.76 17.35 23.31
CA GLN A 344 -8.13 17.51 21.99
C GLN A 344 -6.76 18.17 22.13
N GLU A 345 -5.88 18.00 21.14
CA GLU A 345 -4.60 18.70 21.09
C GLU A 345 -4.32 19.28 19.70
N PRO A 346 -3.43 20.29 19.58
CA PRO A 346 -3.05 20.84 18.29
C PRO A 346 -2.44 19.78 17.35
N PRO A 347 -2.78 19.80 16.05
CA PRO A 347 -2.16 18.93 15.06
C PRO A 347 -0.63 19.13 15.00
N THR A 348 0.10 18.02 14.88
CA THR A 348 1.55 17.99 14.70
C THR A 348 1.91 17.30 13.39
N PHE A 349 3.18 17.30 13.00
CA PHE A 349 3.62 16.50 11.87
C PHE A 349 3.38 15.01 12.17
N THR A 350 2.69 14.33 11.28
CA THR A 350 2.40 12.89 11.39
C THR A 350 2.75 12.19 10.09
N HIS A 351 3.23 10.96 10.17
CA HIS A 351 3.54 10.08 9.05
C HIS A 351 2.27 9.55 8.36
N ARG A 352 1.20 9.26 9.10
CA ARG A 352 -0.13 8.80 8.63
C ARG A 352 -0.20 7.43 7.95
N ASP A 353 0.92 6.72 7.88
CA ASP A 353 1.01 5.34 7.40
C ASP A 353 2.12 4.57 8.14
N PHE A 354 2.34 4.95 9.40
CA PHE A 354 3.39 4.38 10.24
C PHE A 354 3.06 2.93 10.60
N LYS A 355 3.86 1.99 10.09
CA LYS A 355 3.63 0.55 10.24
C LYS A 355 4.91 -0.24 10.06
N SER A 356 4.89 -1.49 10.53
CA SER A 356 6.06 -2.39 10.54
C SER A 356 6.77 -2.65 9.20
N VAL A 357 6.15 -2.40 8.04
CA VAL A 357 6.84 -2.50 6.73
C VAL A 357 7.59 -1.23 6.33
N HIS A 358 7.32 -0.12 7.00
CA HIS A 358 7.92 1.19 6.75
C HIS A 358 9.03 1.53 7.76
N VAL A 359 9.30 0.62 8.70
CA VAL A 359 10.36 0.74 9.69
C VAL A 359 11.39 -0.33 9.38
N TRP A 360 12.63 0.07 9.14
CA TRP A 360 13.76 -0.79 8.79
C TRP A 360 14.82 -0.74 9.87
N LEU A 361 15.33 -1.91 10.23
CA LEU A 361 16.25 -2.10 11.35
C LEU A 361 17.59 -2.61 10.80
N ALA A 362 18.66 -1.92 11.17
CA ALA A 362 20.05 -2.36 11.05
C ALA A 362 20.69 -2.32 12.45
N PRO A 363 21.86 -2.96 12.69
CA PRO A 363 22.42 -3.13 14.04
C PRO A 363 22.42 -1.89 14.94
N ASP A 364 22.70 -0.72 14.37
CA ASP A 364 22.76 0.58 15.05
C ASP A 364 21.67 1.57 14.60
N ARG A 365 21.02 1.31 13.46
CA ARG A 365 20.19 2.30 12.76
C ARG A 365 18.72 1.90 12.63
N LEU A 366 17.83 2.84 12.94
CA LEU A 366 16.42 2.77 12.60
C LEU A 366 16.14 3.71 11.42
N THR A 367 15.53 3.19 10.35
CA THR A 367 15.13 3.99 9.19
C THR A 367 13.63 3.92 8.96
N VAL A 368 12.96 5.06 8.90
CA VAL A 368 11.54 5.20 8.54
C VAL A 368 11.44 5.61 7.07
N ILE A 369 10.53 5.01 6.33
CA ILE A 369 10.31 5.28 4.90
C ILE A 369 8.85 5.61 4.59
N ASP A 370 8.61 6.18 3.41
CA ASP A 370 7.28 6.42 2.82
C ASP A 370 6.47 7.54 3.51
N PHE A 371 7.02 8.76 3.49
CA PHE A 371 6.39 9.98 4.00
C PHE A 371 5.33 10.60 3.07
N ASP A 372 4.90 9.92 1.99
CA ASP A 372 3.92 10.44 1.02
C ASP A 372 2.59 10.88 1.65
N ARG A 373 2.21 10.20 2.74
CA ARG A 373 0.97 10.44 3.46
C ARG A 373 1.13 11.44 4.59
N ALA A 374 2.32 11.99 4.80
CA ALA A 374 2.57 12.89 5.90
C ALA A 374 1.66 14.12 5.83
N ARG A 375 1.06 14.47 6.96
CA ARG A 375 0.11 15.58 7.11
C ARG A 375 0.22 16.17 8.51
N PHE A 376 -0.36 17.34 8.71
CA PHE A 376 -0.63 17.78 10.09
C PHE A 376 -1.87 17.07 10.60
N ALA A 377 -1.76 16.32 11.69
CA ALA A 377 -2.89 15.61 12.29
C ALA A 377 -2.68 15.43 13.80
N ASP A 378 -3.67 14.85 14.47
CA ASP A 378 -3.49 14.37 15.85
C ASP A 378 -2.36 13.30 15.88
N PRO A 379 -1.26 13.53 16.62
CA PRO A 379 -0.16 12.55 16.71
C PRO A 379 -0.58 11.23 17.34
N ALA A 380 -1.68 11.19 18.09
CA ALA A 380 -2.27 9.93 18.55
C ALA A 380 -2.66 9.01 17.39
N SER A 381 -2.90 9.55 16.19
CA SER A 381 -3.30 8.76 15.03
C SER A 381 -2.20 7.82 14.52
N ASP A 382 -0.93 8.23 14.54
CA ASP A 382 0.18 7.35 14.16
C ASP A 382 0.44 6.27 15.21
N VAL A 383 0.32 6.63 16.49
CA VAL A 383 0.42 5.68 17.61
C VAL A 383 -0.66 4.61 17.48
N GLY A 384 -1.92 5.01 17.31
CA GLY A 384 -3.04 4.09 17.12
C GLY A 384 -2.89 3.23 15.87
N ALA A 385 -2.45 3.81 14.75
CA ALA A 385 -2.17 3.05 13.52
C ALA A 385 -1.08 1.98 13.71
N PHE A 386 -0.04 2.29 14.49
CA PHE A 386 1.02 1.33 14.79
C PHE A 386 0.55 0.22 15.72
N LEU A 387 -0.20 0.54 16.78
CA LEU A 387 -0.81 -0.42 17.69
C LEU A 387 -1.72 -1.40 16.94
N ALA A 388 -2.60 -0.88 16.07
CA ALA A 388 -3.44 -1.67 15.19
C ALA A 388 -2.62 -2.50 14.18
N ASN A 389 -1.48 -1.98 13.71
CA ASN A 389 -0.57 -2.73 12.86
C ASN A 389 0.07 -3.93 13.58
N LEU A 390 0.48 -3.77 14.85
CA LEU A 390 0.97 -4.88 15.67
C LEU A 390 -0.12 -5.94 15.85
N GLN A 391 -1.34 -5.54 16.24
CA GLN A 391 -2.48 -6.47 16.33
C GLN A 391 -2.71 -7.25 15.03
N TRP A 392 -2.72 -6.56 13.89
CA TRP A 392 -2.85 -7.19 12.58
C TRP A 392 -1.71 -8.19 12.29
N ARG A 393 -0.45 -7.82 12.56
CA ARG A 393 0.72 -8.65 12.27
C ARG A 393 0.77 -9.90 13.14
N TYR A 394 0.55 -9.75 14.44
CA TYR A 394 0.54 -10.86 15.39
C TYR A 394 -0.61 -11.82 15.07
N ALA A 395 -1.81 -11.31 14.78
CA ALA A 395 -2.93 -12.16 14.37
C ALA A 395 -2.65 -12.91 13.06
N ALA A 396 -2.11 -12.21 12.03
CA ALA A 396 -1.82 -12.82 10.73
C ALA A 396 -0.74 -13.91 10.79
N CYS A 397 0.22 -13.79 11.73
CA CYS A 397 1.29 -14.77 11.93
C CYS A 397 1.02 -15.73 13.11
N GLN A 398 -0.17 -15.66 13.73
CA GLN A 398 -0.56 -16.46 14.91
C GLN A 398 0.46 -16.38 16.06
N LEU A 399 0.98 -15.18 16.31
CA LEU A 399 1.99 -14.93 17.34
C LEU A 399 1.32 -14.51 18.66
N PRO A 400 1.78 -15.05 19.81
CA PRO A 400 1.43 -14.53 21.13
C PRO A 400 2.24 -13.25 21.41
N GLY A 401 1.89 -12.52 22.46
CA GLY A 401 2.75 -11.44 22.97
C GLY A 401 2.48 -10.04 22.39
N VAL A 402 1.32 -9.83 21.74
CA VAL A 402 0.99 -8.53 21.14
C VAL A 402 0.87 -7.42 22.18
N VAL A 403 0.33 -7.73 23.36
CA VAL A 403 0.17 -6.76 24.46
C VAL A 403 1.53 -6.27 24.93
N GLN A 404 2.46 -7.20 25.18
CA GLN A 404 3.83 -6.86 25.58
C GLN A 404 4.55 -6.06 24.49
N ALA A 405 4.32 -6.37 23.21
CA ALA A 405 4.89 -5.60 22.11
C ALA A 405 4.35 -4.16 22.05
N GLN A 406 3.05 -3.99 22.28
CA GLN A 406 2.42 -2.67 22.39
C GLN A 406 2.95 -1.90 23.59
N GLU A 407 3.08 -2.54 24.75
CA GLU A 407 3.62 -1.92 25.97
C GLU A 407 5.05 -1.43 25.76
N ARG A 408 5.92 -2.21 25.11
CA ARG A 408 7.30 -1.79 24.80
C ARG A 408 7.34 -0.60 23.85
N PHE A 409 6.51 -0.59 22.82
CA PHE A 409 6.39 0.56 21.95
C PHE A 409 5.89 1.81 22.69
N LEU A 410 4.86 1.66 23.53
CA LEU A 410 4.32 2.76 24.31
C LEU A 410 5.29 3.27 25.37
N SER A 411 6.13 2.42 25.97
CA SER A 411 7.12 2.86 26.96
C SER A 411 8.15 3.82 26.35
N GLY A 412 8.56 3.58 25.10
CA GLY A 412 9.43 4.50 24.37
C GLY A 412 8.71 5.80 23.98
N TYR A 413 7.48 5.70 23.48
CA TYR A 413 6.71 6.86 23.02
C TYR A 413 6.26 7.78 24.18
N ALA A 414 5.91 7.21 25.34
CA ALA A 414 5.28 7.93 26.45
C ALA A 414 6.20 8.92 27.19
N ARG A 415 7.53 8.79 27.06
CA ARG A 415 8.54 9.59 27.79
C ARG A 415 8.41 11.12 27.61
N GLY A 416 7.68 11.57 26.59
CA GLY A 416 7.38 12.99 26.37
C GLY A 416 5.98 13.25 25.83
N ALA A 417 5.03 12.35 26.06
CA ALA A 417 3.65 12.47 25.57
C ALA A 417 2.65 12.61 26.73
N PRO A 418 1.66 13.51 26.63
CA PRO A 418 0.62 13.62 27.65
C PRO A 418 -0.24 12.35 27.68
N LYS A 419 -0.76 12.00 28.87
CA LYS A 419 -1.56 10.77 29.08
C LYS A 419 -2.80 10.76 28.19
N GLU A 420 -3.40 11.93 27.97
CA GLU A 420 -4.58 12.14 27.13
C GLU A 420 -4.32 11.75 25.68
N ARG A 421 -3.09 11.94 25.18
CA ARG A 421 -2.68 11.49 23.84
C ARG A 421 -2.69 9.96 23.74
N LEU A 422 -2.31 9.26 24.80
CA LEU A 422 -2.33 7.79 24.83
C LEU A 422 -3.77 7.25 24.86
N LEU A 423 -4.70 7.95 25.51
CA LEU A 423 -6.14 7.63 25.46
C LEU A 423 -6.69 7.81 24.04
N ARG A 424 -6.39 8.94 23.38
CA ARG A 424 -6.76 9.14 21.96
C ARG A 424 -6.09 8.08 21.06
N ALA A 425 -4.88 7.63 21.38
CA ALA A 425 -4.20 6.61 20.56
C ALA A 425 -4.96 5.28 20.56
N ARG A 426 -5.62 4.91 21.67
CA ARG A 426 -6.50 3.73 21.73
C ARG A 426 -7.77 3.92 20.89
N LEU A 427 -8.33 5.14 20.85
CA LEU A 427 -9.43 5.45 19.94
C LEU A 427 -9.01 5.28 18.46
N TYR A 428 -7.84 5.82 18.09
CA TYR A 428 -7.29 5.65 16.74
C TYR A 428 -6.93 4.19 16.42
N GLU A 429 -6.46 3.42 17.40
CA GLU A 429 -6.23 1.98 17.25
C GLU A 429 -7.51 1.25 16.86
N ALA A 430 -8.64 1.55 17.50
CA ALA A 430 -9.92 0.92 17.20
C ALA A 430 -10.37 1.19 15.75
N ILE A 431 -10.35 2.45 15.29
CA ILE A 431 -10.76 2.76 13.92
C ILE A 431 -9.75 2.23 12.88
N GLU A 432 -8.46 2.16 13.21
CA GLU A 432 -7.46 1.55 12.33
C GLU A 432 -7.58 0.02 12.27
N LEU A 433 -8.06 -0.64 13.33
CA LEU A 433 -8.45 -2.06 13.30
C LEU A 433 -9.65 -2.30 12.38
N VAL A 434 -10.67 -1.43 12.43
CA VAL A 434 -11.81 -1.45 11.49
C VAL A 434 -11.29 -1.31 10.05
N LYS A 435 -10.42 -0.33 9.80
CA LYS A 435 -9.77 -0.13 8.49
C LYS A 435 -8.95 -1.34 8.06
N CYS A 436 -8.25 -2.02 8.97
CA CYS A 436 -7.53 -3.26 8.67
C CYS A 436 -8.48 -4.37 8.22
N ALA A 437 -9.59 -4.57 8.94
CA ALA A 437 -10.61 -5.56 8.60
C ALA A 437 -11.12 -5.36 7.17
N VAL A 438 -11.46 -4.13 6.78
CA VAL A 438 -12.11 -3.84 5.49
C VAL A 438 -11.16 -3.60 4.32
N ARG A 439 -9.89 -3.22 4.55
CA ARG A 439 -8.92 -2.95 3.46
C ARG A 439 -7.84 -4.00 3.28
N ARG A 440 -7.41 -4.69 4.34
CA ARG A 440 -6.25 -5.60 4.30
C ARG A 440 -6.67 -7.04 4.03
N VAL A 441 -7.81 -7.48 4.57
CA VAL A 441 -8.36 -8.81 4.29
C VAL A 441 -8.80 -8.88 2.83
N GLN A 442 -8.33 -9.90 2.10
CA GLN A 442 -8.71 -10.08 0.70
C GLN A 442 -9.99 -10.91 0.62
N LEU A 443 -10.99 -10.39 -0.10
CA LEU A 443 -12.32 -11.00 -0.22
C LEU A 443 -12.31 -12.40 -0.86
N PHE A 444 -11.27 -12.71 -1.66
CA PHE A 444 -11.14 -14.02 -2.29
C PHE A 444 -10.49 -15.08 -1.39
N GLU A 445 -9.84 -14.69 -0.30
CA GLU A 445 -9.16 -15.64 0.59
C GLU A 445 -10.17 -16.47 1.38
N ASP A 446 -9.85 -17.74 1.58
CA ASP A 446 -10.56 -18.58 2.53
C ASP A 446 -10.36 -18.06 3.96
N GLY A 447 -11.42 -18.08 4.75
CA GLY A 447 -11.42 -17.51 6.10
C GLY A 447 -11.42 -15.97 6.17
N CYS A 448 -11.69 -15.25 5.08
CA CYS A 448 -11.75 -13.79 5.10
C CYS A 448 -12.77 -13.25 6.14
N VAL A 449 -13.96 -13.85 6.23
CA VAL A 449 -15.00 -13.43 7.18
C VAL A 449 -14.52 -13.61 8.63
N PRO A 450 -14.07 -14.80 9.09
CA PRO A 450 -13.47 -14.95 10.41
C PRO A 450 -12.34 -13.95 10.73
N ARG A 451 -11.44 -13.68 9.77
CA ARG A 451 -10.35 -12.70 9.94
C ARG A 451 -10.89 -11.28 10.14
N MET A 452 -11.87 -10.87 9.36
CA MET A 452 -12.54 -9.57 9.51
C MET A 452 -13.23 -9.46 10.87
N THR A 453 -14.04 -10.46 11.24
CA THR A 453 -14.73 -10.53 12.54
C THR A 453 -13.72 -10.44 13.69
N GLY A 454 -12.60 -11.15 13.61
CA GLY A 454 -11.56 -11.11 14.63
C GLY A 454 -10.95 -9.72 14.82
N MET A 455 -10.79 -8.94 13.74
CA MET A 455 -10.32 -7.55 13.83
C MET A 455 -11.38 -6.60 14.40
N LEU A 456 -12.65 -6.77 14.02
CA LEU A 456 -13.74 -5.96 14.59
C LEU A 456 -13.95 -6.23 16.08
N ARG A 457 -13.86 -7.49 16.52
CA ARG A 457 -13.91 -7.83 17.95
C ARG A 457 -12.79 -7.19 18.76
N ARG A 458 -11.59 -7.09 18.19
CA ARG A 458 -10.47 -6.37 18.82
C ARG A 458 -10.74 -4.87 18.89
N ALA A 459 -11.29 -4.28 17.83
CA ALA A 459 -11.69 -2.87 17.83
C ALA A 459 -12.76 -2.59 18.90
N GLU A 460 -13.75 -3.48 19.03
CA GLU A 460 -14.78 -3.40 20.05
C GLU A 460 -14.21 -3.48 21.47
N ALA A 461 -13.30 -4.43 21.71
CA ALA A 461 -12.62 -4.55 23.01
C ALA A 461 -11.87 -3.26 23.37
N VAL A 462 -11.10 -2.69 22.44
CA VAL A 462 -10.38 -1.43 22.66
C VAL A 462 -11.33 -0.26 22.96
N ILE A 463 -12.47 -0.16 22.25
CA ILE A 463 -13.49 0.86 22.52
C ILE A 463 -14.11 0.67 23.91
N ASN A 464 -14.42 -0.56 24.31
CA ASN A 464 -15.02 -0.85 25.60
C ASN A 464 -14.07 -0.53 26.76
N ASP A 465 -12.80 -0.94 26.65
CA ASP A 465 -11.76 -0.63 27.64
C ASP A 465 -11.56 0.89 27.78
N LEU A 466 -11.57 1.61 26.65
CA LEU A 466 -11.48 3.07 26.64
C LEU A 466 -12.68 3.72 27.33
N ARG A 467 -13.92 3.26 27.06
CA ARG A 467 -15.14 3.75 27.73
C ARG A 467 -15.08 3.61 29.24
N VAL A 468 -14.63 2.44 29.73
CA VAL A 468 -14.44 2.20 31.16
C VAL A 468 -13.41 3.18 31.73
N THR A 469 -12.28 3.35 31.03
CA THR A 469 -11.20 4.25 31.45
C THR A 469 -11.65 5.72 31.54
N VAL A 470 -12.52 6.17 30.64
CA VAL A 470 -13.05 7.55 30.63
C VAL A 470 -14.38 7.73 31.36
N GLY A 471 -14.85 6.71 32.09
CA GLY A 471 -16.08 6.79 32.89
C GLY A 471 -17.38 6.91 32.07
N VAL A 472 -17.40 6.42 30.84
CA VAL A 472 -18.59 6.46 29.97
C VAL A 472 -19.41 5.17 30.13
N PRO A 473 -20.66 5.23 30.65
CA PRO A 473 -21.46 4.02 30.90
C PRO A 473 -21.71 3.22 29.62
N VAL A 474 -21.63 1.89 29.73
CA VAL A 474 -21.92 0.94 28.64
C VAL A 474 -23.42 0.94 28.39
N ARG A 475 -23.87 1.46 27.23
CA ARG A 475 -25.23 1.18 26.76
C ARG A 475 -25.24 -0.26 26.25
N HIS A 476 -25.70 -1.20 27.08
CA HIS A 476 -26.08 -2.51 26.60
C HIS A 476 -27.28 -2.34 25.66
N GLN A 477 -27.07 -2.54 24.36
CA GLN A 477 -28.18 -2.87 23.48
C GLN A 477 -28.50 -4.34 23.74
N SER A 478 -29.56 -4.58 24.49
CA SER A 478 -30.13 -5.90 24.72
C SER A 478 -30.50 -6.52 23.37
N LEU A 479 -29.80 -7.59 22.99
CA LEU A 479 -30.33 -8.58 22.07
C LEU A 479 -31.30 -9.45 22.88
N GLU A 480 -32.52 -8.94 23.08
CA GLU A 480 -33.64 -9.77 23.53
C GLU A 480 -34.85 -9.50 22.64
N SER A 481 -35.28 -10.58 21.98
CA SER A 481 -36.67 -10.91 21.63
C SER A 481 -37.39 -10.01 20.62
N GLY A 482 -37.41 -10.48 19.36
CA GLY A 482 -38.29 -10.06 18.28
C GLY A 482 -38.14 -10.98 17.07
#